data_AF-A0A2S0KZM3-F1
#
_entry.id   AF-A0A2S0KZM3-F1
#
_cell.length_a   1.000
_cell.length_b   1.000
_cell.length_c   1.000
_cell.angle_alpha   90.00
_cell.angle_beta   90.00
_cell.angle_gamma   90.00
#
_symmetry.space_group_name_H-M   'P 1'
#
loop_
_entity.id
_entity.type
_entity.pdbx_description
1 polymer ?
#
loop_
_entity_poly.entity_id
_entity_poly.type
_entity_poly.pdbx_seq_one_letter_code
_entity_poly.pdbx_strand_id
1 'polypeptide(L)'
;MFCSNCGSRLPDGGKLCPNCGASAENPAPSAPVPAQQNIHVVIQPPPAPPRSRVAYVLLAFFFGWAGIHNFYAKRTGSAVAQLLMSLLSCGLLVPAVGIWVIVEMLAVSRDGRGVPMSGNGVVLAVILLVVSIPLMAILVFAAGIRLPAPNQARDRGWAFACESNLKQIGIGLAVYASEYDSWYPPQNNAAGLNLLEIPTDQAVYICPATDTVPANGELADIHCDYLYLGGAGRFDWVEDCPVAFERPGSHRNNFINVLYGDGRVTGSCYPASVSTPKKLLEYLERETANPKAKAFLKAKTAEF
;
A
#
# COMPACT_ATOMS: atom_id res chain seq x y z
N MET A 1 22.91 46.95 86.97
CA MET A 1 22.69 47.01 85.50
C MET A 1 21.45 46.20 85.13
N PHE A 2 20.76 46.51 84.02
CA PHE A 2 19.60 45.75 83.53
C PHE A 2 20.00 44.94 82.29
N CYS A 3 19.42 43.75 82.11
CA CYS A 3 19.69 42.91 80.94
C CYS A 3 19.11 43.56 79.66
N SER A 4 19.93 43.72 78.62
CA SER A 4 19.51 44.27 77.32
C SER A 4 18.54 43.38 76.54
N ASN A 5 18.43 42.10 76.90
CA ASN A 5 17.52 41.16 76.23
C ASN A 5 16.15 41.05 76.92
N CYS A 6 16.10 41.02 78.26
CA CYS A 6 14.83 40.79 78.98
C CYS A 6 14.47 41.85 80.04
N GLY A 7 15.32 42.86 80.25
CA GLY A 7 15.03 43.99 81.15
C GLY A 7 15.12 43.70 82.66
N SER A 8 15.41 42.47 83.09
CA SER A 8 15.57 42.16 84.52
C SER A 8 16.85 42.76 85.10
N ARG A 9 16.84 43.15 86.38
CA ARG A 9 18.02 43.65 87.10
C ARG A 9 19.04 42.51 87.25
N LEU A 10 20.26 42.72 86.75
CA LEU A 10 21.35 41.75 86.87
C LEU A 10 22.03 41.86 88.24
N PRO A 11 22.44 40.73 88.86
CA PRO A 11 23.26 40.73 90.07
C PRO A 11 24.64 41.37 89.78
N ASP A 12 25.19 42.08 90.76
CA ASP A 12 26.46 42.78 90.60
C ASP A 12 27.60 41.79 90.31
N GLY A 13 28.27 41.93 89.16
CA GLY A 13 29.38 41.08 88.71
C GLY A 13 28.99 39.77 88.01
N GLY A 14 27.70 39.48 87.81
CA GLY A 14 27.25 38.27 87.11
C GLY A 14 27.43 38.36 85.58
N LYS A 15 28.19 37.43 84.99
CA LYS A 15 28.45 37.38 83.55
C LYS A 15 27.26 36.91 82.70
N LEU A 16 26.31 36.17 83.30
CA LEU A 16 25.10 35.68 82.62
C LEU A 16 23.84 36.12 83.35
N CYS A 17 22.79 36.42 82.58
CA CYS A 17 21.47 36.71 83.11
C CYS A 17 20.80 35.45 83.64
N PRO A 18 20.45 35.36 84.93
CA PRO A 18 19.80 34.17 85.50
C PRO A 18 18.36 33.95 85.00
N ASN A 19 17.73 34.96 84.42
CA ASN A 19 16.35 34.87 83.94
C ASN A 19 16.23 34.41 82.47
N CYS A 20 17.14 34.86 81.59
CA CYS A 20 17.08 34.52 80.16
C CYS A 20 18.36 33.90 79.58
N GLY A 21 19.43 33.79 80.37
CA GLY A 21 20.70 33.18 79.96
C GLY A 21 21.62 34.06 79.10
N ALA A 22 21.24 35.30 78.77
CA ALA A 22 22.07 36.19 77.95
C ALA A 22 23.35 36.65 78.69
N SER A 23 24.50 36.60 78.01
CA SER A 23 25.79 37.08 78.56
C SER A 23 25.86 38.61 78.54
N ALA A 24 26.38 39.20 79.60
CA ALA A 24 26.43 40.64 79.83
C ALA A 24 27.82 41.25 79.56
N GLU A 25 28.56 40.72 78.59
CA GLU A 25 29.86 41.28 78.18
C GLU A 25 29.66 42.28 77.03
N ASN A 26 29.96 43.56 77.29
CA ASN A 26 30.13 44.57 76.25
C ASN A 26 31.43 44.27 75.46
N PRO A 27 31.42 44.29 74.12
CA PRO A 27 32.61 43.99 73.33
C PRO A 27 33.65 45.13 73.40
N ALA A 28 34.92 44.76 73.62
CA ALA A 28 36.07 45.67 73.57
C ALA A 28 36.36 46.17 72.14
N PRO A 29 37.02 47.33 71.97
CA PRO A 29 37.32 47.88 70.64
C PRO A 29 38.36 47.00 69.92
N SER A 30 37.97 46.41 68.80
CA SER A 30 38.86 45.64 67.93
C SER A 30 39.75 46.56 67.08
N ALA A 31 41.04 46.22 67.00
CA ALA A 31 42.03 46.81 66.10
C ALA A 31 41.59 46.77 64.61
N PRO A 32 42.20 47.57 63.71
CA PRO A 32 41.81 47.60 62.31
C PRO A 32 42.11 46.25 61.64
N VAL A 33 41.05 45.60 61.15
CA VAL A 33 41.13 44.36 60.37
C VAL A 33 41.50 44.73 58.93
N PRO A 34 42.51 44.09 58.30
CA PRO A 34 42.80 44.29 56.89
C PRO A 34 41.61 43.85 56.03
N ALA A 35 41.35 44.58 54.94
CA ALA A 35 40.21 44.38 54.06
C ALA A 35 40.01 42.90 53.67
N GLN A 36 38.86 42.34 54.05
CA GLN A 36 38.43 41.01 53.62
C GLN A 36 38.24 41.02 52.10
N GLN A 37 39.07 40.27 51.38
CA GLN A 37 38.76 39.87 50.02
C GLN A 37 37.54 38.95 50.08
N ASN A 38 36.41 39.44 49.56
CA ASN A 38 35.22 38.65 49.31
C ASN A 38 35.56 37.55 48.30
N ILE A 39 35.96 36.38 48.78
CA ILE A 39 35.99 35.16 47.99
C ILE A 39 34.54 34.77 47.77
N HIS A 40 33.99 35.23 46.65
CA HIS A 40 32.70 34.77 46.16
C HIS A 40 32.90 33.33 45.69
N VAL A 41 32.65 32.36 46.58
CA VAL A 41 32.57 30.94 46.20
C VAL A 41 31.33 30.81 45.32
N VAL A 42 31.51 30.93 44.02
CA VAL A 42 30.49 30.58 43.04
C VAL A 42 30.31 29.07 43.15
N ILE A 43 29.28 28.65 43.90
CA ILE A 43 28.81 27.27 43.89
C ILE A 43 28.22 27.06 42.48
N GLN A 44 29.05 26.67 41.52
CA GLN A 44 28.56 26.25 40.22
C GLN A 44 27.68 25.01 40.42
N PRO A 45 26.41 25.03 39.95
CA PRO A 45 25.59 23.84 39.97
C PRO A 45 26.34 22.73 39.20
N PRO A 46 26.24 21.47 39.66
CA PRO A 46 26.97 20.37 39.04
C PRO A 46 26.66 20.32 37.53
N PRO A 47 27.68 20.13 36.68
CA PRO A 47 27.48 20.07 35.24
C PRO A 47 26.48 18.96 34.93
N ALA A 48 25.36 19.34 34.29
CA ALA A 48 24.31 18.38 33.97
C ALA A 48 24.86 17.23 33.12
N PRO A 49 24.43 15.98 33.38
CA PRO A 49 25.08 14.78 32.85
C PRO A 49 25.15 14.78 31.32
N PRO A 50 26.19 14.14 30.75
CA PRO A 50 26.34 14.02 29.30
C PRO A 50 25.19 13.21 28.72
N ARG A 51 24.69 13.63 27.54
CA ARG A 51 23.64 12.92 26.81
C ARG A 51 24.22 11.66 26.15
N SER A 52 23.44 10.60 26.05
CA SER A 52 23.84 9.37 25.36
C SER A 52 23.87 9.57 23.84
N ARG A 53 25.02 9.23 23.21
CA ARG A 53 25.22 9.22 21.76
C ARG A 53 24.43 8.10 21.10
N VAL A 54 24.25 6.96 21.78
CA VAL A 54 23.46 5.83 21.29
C VAL A 54 22.00 6.24 21.14
N ALA A 55 21.44 6.92 22.15
CA ALA A 55 20.06 7.43 22.08
C ALA A 55 19.89 8.44 20.93
N TYR A 56 20.87 9.34 20.73
CA TYR A 56 20.86 10.27 19.60
C TYR A 56 20.79 9.53 18.25
N VAL A 57 21.61 8.50 18.06
CA VAL A 57 21.69 7.73 16.81
C VAL A 57 20.40 6.96 16.53
N LEU A 58 19.81 6.33 17.55
CA LEU A 58 18.52 5.63 17.41
C LEU A 58 17.39 6.59 17.06
N LEU A 59 17.32 7.74 17.73
CA LEU A 59 16.35 8.79 17.42
C LEU A 59 16.53 9.31 15.99
N ALA A 60 17.78 9.48 15.53
CA ALA A 60 18.07 9.93 14.18
C ALA A 60 17.68 8.90 13.12
N PHE A 61 17.89 7.61 13.37
CA PHE A 61 17.54 6.55 12.42
C PHE A 61 16.02 6.40 12.24
N PHE A 62 15.26 6.31 13.35
CA PHE A 62 13.81 6.07 13.28
C PHE A 62 12.99 7.35 13.06
N PHE A 63 13.45 8.48 13.59
CA PHE A 63 12.70 9.74 13.62
C PHE A 63 13.50 10.92 13.07
N GLY A 64 14.55 10.64 12.28
CA GLY A 64 15.41 11.66 11.69
C GLY A 64 14.64 12.63 10.81
N TRP A 65 13.63 12.15 10.07
CA TRP A 65 12.80 13.02 9.22
C TRP A 65 12.09 14.14 10.00
N ALA A 66 11.83 13.96 11.30
CA ALA A 66 11.20 14.96 12.17
C ALA A 66 12.20 15.81 12.98
N GLY A 67 13.49 15.46 12.96
CA GLY A 67 14.54 16.20 13.70
C GLY A 67 14.55 15.98 15.22
N ILE A 68 13.91 14.92 15.72
CA ILE A 68 13.78 14.66 17.17
C ILE A 68 15.15 14.44 17.85
N HIS A 69 16.11 13.83 17.16
CA HIS A 69 17.48 13.66 17.67
C HIS A 69 18.19 14.99 17.92
N ASN A 70 17.91 16.01 17.10
CA ASN A 70 18.45 17.35 17.29
C ASN A 70 17.81 18.07 18.48
N PHE A 71 16.51 17.89 18.72
CA PHE A 71 15.87 18.35 19.96
C PHE A 71 16.46 17.68 21.20
N TYR A 72 16.70 16.36 21.13
CA TYR A 72 17.34 15.60 22.20
C TYR A 72 18.76 16.11 22.50
N ALA A 73 19.56 16.40 21.48
CA ALA A 73 20.89 17.00 21.62
C ALA A 73 20.88 18.50 21.95
N LYS A 74 19.72 19.13 22.18
CA LYS A 74 19.59 20.59 22.41
C LYS A 74 20.10 21.45 21.24
N ARG A 75 20.11 20.91 20.02
CA ARG A 75 20.39 21.63 18.78
C ARG A 75 19.09 22.15 18.18
N THR A 76 18.44 23.07 18.87
CA THR A 76 17.09 23.56 18.54
C THR A 76 17.00 24.20 17.16
N GLY A 77 18.01 24.97 16.75
CA GLY A 77 18.05 25.58 15.41
C GLY A 77 17.96 24.55 14.28
N SER A 78 18.84 23.53 14.31
CA SER A 78 18.83 22.42 13.35
C SER A 78 17.52 21.62 13.43
N ALA A 79 17.01 21.37 14.64
CA ALA A 79 15.78 20.61 14.83
C ALA A 79 14.56 21.31 14.22
N VAL A 80 14.41 22.61 14.45
CA VAL A 80 13.32 23.43 13.89
C VAL A 80 13.47 23.56 12.37
N ALA A 81 14.68 23.79 11.87
CA ALA A 81 14.93 23.85 10.42
C ALA A 81 14.53 22.53 9.75
N GLN A 82 14.91 21.39 10.33
CA GLN A 82 14.58 20.06 9.82
C GLN A 82 13.07 19.79 9.85
N LEU A 83 12.38 20.14 10.93
CA LEU A 83 10.94 20.00 11.03
C LEU A 83 10.20 20.85 9.99
N LEU A 84 10.59 22.13 9.85
CA LEU A 84 9.99 23.04 8.87
C LEU A 84 10.25 22.58 7.44
N MET A 85 11.48 22.15 7.11
CA MET A 85 11.78 21.61 5.78
C MET A 85 10.94 20.38 5.47
N SER A 86 10.81 19.43 6.40
CA SER A 86 10.01 18.22 6.18
C SER A 86 8.52 18.53 6.00
N LEU A 87 7.96 19.48 6.76
CA LEU A 87 6.55 19.86 6.67
C LEU A 87 6.25 20.73 5.43
N LEU A 88 7.06 21.75 5.17
CA LEU A 88 6.84 22.69 4.06
C LEU A 88 7.12 22.06 2.70
N SER A 89 8.02 21.08 2.61
CA SER A 89 8.30 20.38 1.35
C SER A 89 7.30 19.27 1.02
N CYS A 90 6.35 18.95 1.90
CA CYS A 90 5.38 17.85 1.74
C CYS A 90 6.03 16.53 1.28
N GLY A 91 7.24 16.24 1.76
CA GLY A 91 8.00 15.03 1.40
C GLY A 91 8.89 15.15 0.15
N LEU A 92 8.84 16.25 -0.61
CA LEU A 92 9.66 16.46 -1.80
C LEU A 92 11.18 16.43 -1.49
N LEU A 93 11.57 16.94 -0.32
CA LEU A 93 12.98 17.02 0.09
C LEU A 93 13.44 15.85 0.96
N VAL A 94 12.68 14.76 1.05
CA VAL A 94 13.04 13.57 1.86
C VAL A 94 14.45 13.04 1.57
N PRO A 95 14.92 12.92 0.30
CA PRO A 95 16.29 12.46 0.03
C PRO A 95 17.36 13.41 0.60
N ALA A 96 17.16 14.73 0.45
CA ALA A 96 18.08 15.74 0.96
C ALA A 96 18.13 15.74 2.51
N VAL A 97 16.95 15.62 3.15
CA VAL A 97 16.84 15.50 4.61
C VAL A 97 17.49 14.19 5.10
N GLY A 98 17.32 13.08 4.37
CA GLY A 98 17.97 11.81 4.68
C GLY A 98 19.50 11.91 4.67
N ILE A 99 20.08 12.54 3.65
CA ILE A 99 21.53 12.77 3.56
C ILE A 99 22.02 13.61 4.75
N TRP A 100 21.29 14.69 5.09
CA TRP A 100 21.59 15.50 6.28
C TRP A 100 21.63 14.64 7.55
N VAL A 101 20.58 13.83 7.79
CA VAL A 101 20.50 12.96 8.99
C VAL A 101 21.69 12.00 9.06
N ILE A 102 22.08 11.40 7.94
CA ILE A 102 23.22 10.47 7.88
C ILE A 102 24.52 11.18 8.27
N VAL A 103 24.76 12.39 7.74
CA VAL A 103 25.92 13.20 8.10
C VAL A 103 25.93 13.50 9.61
N GLU A 104 24.78 13.83 10.19
CA GLU A 104 24.68 14.08 11.63
C GLU A 104 24.90 12.83 12.49
N MET A 105 24.37 11.68 12.05
CA MET A 105 24.60 10.38 12.71
C MET A 105 26.08 10.02 12.77
N LEU A 106 26.86 10.36 11.74
CA LEU A 106 28.28 10.05 11.67
C LEU A 106 29.16 11.12 12.33
N ALA A 107 28.89 12.41 12.12
CA ALA A 107 29.82 13.48 12.47
C ALA A 107 29.57 14.17 13.83
N VAL A 108 28.33 14.16 14.36
CA VAL A 108 27.96 15.03 15.50
C VAL A 108 28.32 14.44 16.86
N SER A 109 29.52 14.64 17.41
CA SER A 109 29.84 14.05 18.74
C SER A 109 29.41 14.88 19.96
N ARG A 110 28.99 16.14 19.78
CA ARG A 110 28.70 17.09 20.87
C ARG A 110 27.26 17.61 20.85
N ASP A 111 26.69 17.79 22.04
CA ASP A 111 25.37 18.41 22.23
C ASP A 111 25.40 19.93 21.96
N GLY A 112 24.24 20.59 22.01
CA GLY A 112 24.08 22.03 21.78
C GLY A 112 24.72 22.91 22.85
N ARG A 113 25.17 22.33 23.97
CA ARG A 113 25.96 23.01 25.02
C ARG A 113 27.47 22.82 24.80
N GLY A 114 27.88 22.09 23.77
CA GLY A 114 29.27 21.76 23.49
C GLY A 114 29.81 20.58 24.30
N VAL A 115 28.99 19.90 25.10
CA VAL A 115 29.40 18.76 25.92
C VAL A 115 29.47 17.50 25.03
N PRO A 116 30.57 16.72 25.08
CA PRO A 116 30.65 15.46 24.34
C PRO A 116 29.57 14.48 24.82
N MET A 117 28.89 13.84 23.88
CA MET A 117 27.91 12.79 24.19
C MET A 117 28.63 11.51 24.61
N SER A 118 28.05 10.79 25.56
CA SER A 118 28.61 9.55 26.09
C SER A 118 28.27 8.33 25.19
N GLY A 119 29.24 7.44 25.00
CA GLY A 119 29.07 6.17 24.28
C GLY A 119 29.44 6.19 22.79
N ASN A 120 29.77 5.02 22.26
CA ASN A 120 30.25 4.83 20.87
C ASN A 120 29.09 4.65 19.88
N GLY A 121 28.23 5.66 19.73
CA GLY A 121 27.09 5.58 18.81
C GLY A 121 27.46 5.50 17.33
N VAL A 122 28.70 5.85 16.94
CA VAL A 122 29.16 5.77 15.54
C VAL A 122 29.15 4.33 15.01
N VAL A 123 29.58 3.36 15.82
CA VAL A 123 29.57 1.94 15.44
C VAL A 123 28.13 1.48 15.16
N LEU A 124 27.20 1.87 16.04
CA LEU A 124 25.77 1.58 15.85
C LEU A 124 25.22 2.24 14.57
N ALA A 125 25.59 3.50 14.30
CA ALA A 125 25.15 4.20 13.10
C ALA A 125 25.59 3.47 11.83
N VAL A 126 26.85 3.03 11.77
CA VAL A 126 27.38 2.27 10.63
C VAL A 126 26.64 0.94 10.46
N ILE A 127 26.41 0.18 11.54
CA ILE A 127 25.67 -1.08 11.49
C ILE A 127 24.25 -0.86 10.95
N LEU A 128 23.53 0.14 11.45
CA LEU A 128 22.17 0.45 11.00
C LEU A 128 22.14 0.78 9.51
N LEU A 129 23.07 1.60 9.01
CA LEU A 129 23.13 1.98 7.60
C LEU A 129 23.48 0.79 6.68
N VAL A 130 24.45 -0.04 7.07
CA VAL A 130 24.86 -1.22 6.29
C VAL A 130 23.72 -2.23 6.17
N VAL A 131 22.89 -2.38 7.22
CA VAL A 131 21.73 -3.28 7.18
C VAL A 131 20.57 -2.65 6.40
N SER A 132 20.29 -1.36 6.59
CA SER A 132 19.11 -0.71 6.01
C SER A 132 19.22 -0.40 4.52
N ILE A 133 20.41 -0.02 4.03
CA ILE A 133 20.60 0.40 2.62
C ILE A 133 20.30 -0.75 1.64
N PRO A 134 20.86 -1.97 1.79
CA PRO A 134 20.55 -3.09 0.89
C PRO A 134 19.08 -3.51 0.97
N LEU A 135 18.50 -3.50 2.17
CA LEU A 135 17.09 -3.83 2.38
C LEU A 135 16.19 -2.86 1.61
N MET A 136 16.45 -1.55 1.70
CA MET A 136 15.67 -0.55 0.98
C MET A 136 15.88 -0.62 -0.54
N ALA A 137 17.10 -0.92 -0.99
CA ALA A 137 17.39 -1.10 -2.42
C ALA A 137 16.60 -2.28 -3.02
N ILE A 138 16.52 -3.40 -2.30
CA ILE A 138 15.72 -4.57 -2.71
C ILE A 138 14.23 -4.20 -2.78
N LEU A 139 13.70 -3.47 -1.80
CA LEU A 139 12.29 -3.04 -1.78
C LEU A 139 11.96 -2.12 -2.97
N VAL A 140 12.82 -1.13 -3.26
CA VAL A 140 12.64 -0.23 -4.42
C VAL A 140 12.75 -1.00 -5.73
N PHE A 141 13.71 -1.90 -5.85
CA PHE A 141 13.89 -2.74 -7.04
C PHE A 141 12.68 -3.64 -7.28
N ALA A 142 12.20 -4.33 -6.23
CA ALA A 142 11.00 -5.17 -6.29
C ALA A 142 9.75 -4.34 -6.64
N ALA A 143 9.62 -3.12 -6.12
CA ALA A 143 8.52 -2.22 -6.46
C ALA A 143 8.62 -1.59 -7.86
N GLY A 144 9.83 -1.55 -8.46
CA GLY A 144 10.12 -1.02 -9.79
C GLY A 144 9.87 -2.01 -10.93
N ILE A 145 9.85 -3.32 -10.64
CA ILE A 145 9.38 -4.35 -11.56
C ILE A 145 7.84 -4.35 -11.54
N ARG A 146 7.23 -3.27 -12.04
CA ARG A 146 5.79 -3.20 -12.32
C ARG A 146 5.57 -3.51 -13.80
N LEU A 147 5.16 -4.76 -14.03
CA LEU A 147 4.33 -5.31 -15.12
C LEU A 147 4.65 -4.86 -16.56
N PRO A 148 4.91 -5.79 -17.50
CA PRO A 148 4.99 -5.45 -18.91
C PRO A 148 3.67 -4.81 -19.33
N ALA A 149 3.77 -3.58 -19.86
CA ALA A 149 2.74 -2.76 -20.49
C ALA A 149 1.26 -3.10 -20.15
N PRO A 150 0.51 -2.22 -19.43
CA PRO A 150 -0.86 -2.48 -18.99
C PRO A 150 -1.82 -2.88 -20.13
N ASN A 151 -1.51 -2.53 -21.38
CA ASN A 151 -2.34 -2.84 -22.53
C ASN A 151 -2.36 -4.35 -22.86
N GLN A 152 -1.22 -5.04 -22.87
CA GLN A 152 -1.20 -6.48 -23.22
C GLN A 152 -1.76 -7.36 -22.11
N ALA A 153 -1.51 -7.00 -20.84
CA ALA A 153 -2.09 -7.69 -19.69
C ALA A 153 -3.62 -7.53 -19.65
N ARG A 154 -4.13 -6.33 -19.99
CA ARG A 154 -5.56 -6.07 -20.09
C ARG A 154 -6.22 -6.85 -21.22
N ASP A 155 -5.62 -6.86 -22.41
CA ASP A 155 -6.18 -7.58 -23.57
C ASP A 155 -6.26 -9.10 -23.31
N ARG A 156 -5.24 -9.69 -22.66
CA ARG A 156 -5.29 -11.09 -22.21
C ARG A 156 -6.34 -11.29 -21.11
N GLY A 157 -6.44 -10.35 -20.16
CA GLY A 157 -7.46 -10.39 -19.11
C GLY A 157 -8.88 -10.39 -19.66
N TRP A 158 -9.16 -9.60 -20.71
CA TRP A 158 -10.45 -9.59 -21.39
C TRP A 158 -10.77 -10.92 -22.08
N ALA A 159 -9.81 -11.51 -22.80
CA ALA A 159 -9.99 -12.83 -23.41
C ALA A 159 -10.30 -13.92 -22.38
N PHE A 160 -9.63 -13.89 -21.21
CA PHE A 160 -9.93 -14.82 -20.10
C PHE A 160 -11.31 -14.58 -19.48
N ALA A 161 -11.74 -13.32 -19.34
CA ALA A 161 -13.07 -13.00 -18.83
C ALA A 161 -14.16 -13.55 -19.77
N CYS A 162 -13.98 -13.41 -21.08
CA CYS A 162 -14.94 -13.95 -22.02
C CYS A 162 -14.94 -15.49 -22.08
N GLU A 163 -13.79 -16.14 -21.89
CA GLU A 163 -13.72 -17.60 -21.68
C GLU A 163 -14.57 -18.03 -20.46
N SER A 164 -14.47 -17.28 -19.35
CA SER A 164 -15.26 -17.51 -18.13
C SER A 164 -16.76 -17.30 -18.37
N ASN A 165 -17.13 -16.25 -19.11
CA ASN A 165 -18.51 -15.98 -19.49
C ASN A 165 -19.10 -17.10 -20.35
N LEU A 166 -18.37 -17.57 -21.37
CA LEU A 166 -18.79 -18.71 -22.18
C LEU A 166 -18.92 -20.00 -21.36
N LYS A 167 -18.06 -20.24 -20.36
CA LYS A 167 -18.22 -21.38 -19.45
C LYS A 167 -19.51 -21.27 -18.61
N GLN A 168 -19.87 -20.07 -18.14
CA GLN A 168 -21.12 -19.85 -17.43
C GLN A 168 -22.34 -20.07 -18.34
N ILE A 169 -22.27 -19.61 -19.59
CA ILE A 169 -23.28 -19.93 -20.62
C ILE A 169 -23.37 -21.45 -20.84
N GLY A 170 -22.23 -22.14 -20.93
CA GLY A 170 -22.16 -23.59 -21.04
C GLY A 170 -22.81 -24.33 -19.87
N ILE A 171 -22.64 -23.85 -18.64
CA ILE A 171 -23.34 -24.39 -17.46
C ILE A 171 -24.85 -24.20 -17.60
N GLY A 172 -25.32 -23.01 -18.01
CA GLY A 172 -26.74 -22.76 -18.27
C GLY A 172 -27.32 -23.68 -19.34
N LEU A 173 -26.58 -23.88 -20.43
CA LEU A 173 -26.95 -24.82 -21.49
C LEU A 173 -27.05 -26.26 -20.97
N ALA A 174 -26.10 -26.70 -20.13
CA ALA A 174 -26.13 -28.03 -19.53
C ALA A 174 -27.31 -28.23 -18.57
N VAL A 175 -27.64 -27.21 -17.76
CA VAL A 175 -28.83 -27.22 -16.90
C VAL A 175 -30.08 -27.33 -17.74
N TYR A 176 -30.24 -26.50 -18.77
CA TYR A 176 -31.37 -26.58 -19.69
C TYR A 176 -31.47 -27.98 -20.35
N ALA A 177 -30.38 -28.49 -20.92
CA ALA A 177 -30.39 -29.81 -21.56
C ALA A 177 -30.81 -30.95 -20.63
N SER A 178 -30.53 -30.83 -19.32
CA SER A 178 -30.94 -31.82 -18.32
C SER A 178 -32.46 -31.91 -18.14
N GLU A 179 -33.19 -30.84 -18.46
CA GLU A 179 -34.65 -30.76 -18.34
C GLU A 179 -35.37 -30.96 -19.68
N TYR A 180 -34.68 -30.74 -20.81
CA TYR A 180 -35.28 -30.73 -22.16
C TYR A 180 -34.70 -31.81 -23.08
N ASP A 181 -34.74 -33.08 -22.66
CA ASP A 181 -34.37 -34.26 -23.48
C ASP A 181 -32.99 -34.15 -24.16
N SER A 182 -32.01 -33.57 -23.46
CA SER A 182 -30.64 -33.34 -23.98
C SER A 182 -30.56 -32.40 -25.19
N TRP A 183 -31.55 -31.52 -25.36
CA TRP A 183 -31.53 -30.44 -26.33
C TRP A 183 -31.15 -29.11 -25.69
N TYR A 184 -30.34 -28.33 -26.39
CA TYR A 184 -30.15 -26.92 -26.05
C TYR A 184 -31.29 -26.06 -26.62
N PRO A 185 -31.46 -24.81 -26.13
CA PRO A 185 -32.47 -23.90 -26.63
C PRO A 185 -32.51 -23.80 -28.16
N PRO A 186 -33.68 -23.88 -28.81
CA PRO A 186 -33.75 -23.98 -30.26
C PRO A 186 -33.51 -22.65 -30.98
N GLN A 187 -33.77 -21.52 -30.35
CA GLN A 187 -33.57 -20.18 -30.92
C GLN A 187 -32.09 -19.75 -30.85
N ASN A 188 -31.62 -18.99 -31.84
CA ASN A 188 -30.27 -18.42 -31.80
C ASN A 188 -30.20 -17.20 -30.87
N ASN A 189 -28.96 -16.82 -30.52
CA ASN A 189 -28.61 -15.58 -29.82
C ASN A 189 -29.46 -15.31 -28.56
N ALA A 190 -29.83 -14.05 -28.31
CA ALA A 190 -30.50 -13.66 -27.07
C ALA A 190 -31.81 -14.41 -26.85
N ALA A 191 -32.58 -14.68 -27.92
CA ALA A 191 -33.83 -15.43 -27.82
C ALA A 191 -33.64 -16.85 -27.24
N GLY A 192 -32.56 -17.54 -27.62
CA GLY A 192 -32.22 -18.85 -27.03
C GLY A 192 -31.62 -18.72 -25.63
N LEU A 193 -30.74 -17.72 -25.44
CA LEU A 193 -30.07 -17.49 -24.16
C LEU A 193 -31.01 -17.04 -23.04
N ASN A 194 -32.12 -16.36 -23.37
CA ASN A 194 -33.18 -16.00 -22.41
C ASN A 194 -33.88 -17.22 -21.80
N LEU A 195 -33.77 -18.39 -22.42
CA LEU A 195 -34.31 -19.64 -21.87
C LEU A 195 -33.39 -20.28 -20.83
N LEU A 196 -32.18 -19.74 -20.62
CA LEU A 196 -31.23 -20.28 -19.66
C LEU A 196 -31.44 -19.66 -18.27
N GLU A 197 -31.57 -20.49 -17.24
CA GLU A 197 -31.63 -20.06 -15.85
C GLU A 197 -30.22 -19.80 -15.28
N ILE A 198 -29.48 -18.86 -15.89
CA ILE A 198 -28.15 -18.47 -15.43
C ILE A 198 -28.28 -17.48 -14.25
N PRO A 199 -27.40 -17.52 -13.22
CA PRO A 199 -27.43 -16.56 -12.10
C PRO A 199 -27.28 -15.10 -12.57
N THR A 200 -28.43 -14.44 -12.80
CA THR A 200 -28.84 -13.01 -12.83
C THR A 200 -27.90 -11.86 -13.22
N ASP A 201 -26.58 -12.02 -13.34
CA ASP A 201 -25.71 -10.95 -13.80
C ASP A 201 -25.68 -10.92 -15.34
N GLN A 202 -26.42 -9.98 -15.91
CA GLN A 202 -26.46 -9.73 -17.36
C GLN A 202 -25.07 -9.37 -17.93
N ALA A 203 -24.09 -9.01 -17.09
CA ALA A 203 -22.70 -8.83 -17.51
C ALA A 203 -22.05 -10.12 -18.06
N VAL A 204 -22.60 -11.30 -17.76
CA VAL A 204 -22.12 -12.57 -18.33
C VAL A 204 -22.23 -12.60 -19.86
N TYR A 205 -23.14 -11.82 -20.45
CA TYR A 205 -23.34 -11.77 -21.91
C TYR A 205 -22.46 -10.73 -22.62
N ILE A 206 -21.58 -10.04 -21.87
CA ILE A 206 -20.80 -8.91 -22.40
C ILE A 206 -19.31 -9.23 -22.40
N CYS A 207 -18.67 -8.87 -23.51
CA CYS A 207 -17.23 -8.89 -23.63
C CYS A 207 -16.65 -7.62 -23.00
N PRO A 208 -15.76 -7.71 -21.99
CA PRO A 208 -15.21 -6.51 -21.33
C PRO A 208 -14.32 -5.63 -22.23
N ALA A 209 -14.05 -6.06 -23.47
CA ALA A 209 -13.32 -5.30 -24.47
C ALA A 209 -14.23 -4.39 -25.33
N THR A 210 -15.54 -4.53 -25.24
CA THR A 210 -16.54 -3.72 -25.96
C THR A 210 -17.13 -2.65 -25.05
N ASP A 211 -17.84 -1.69 -25.64
CA ASP A 211 -18.65 -0.70 -24.92
C ASP A 211 -20.12 -1.15 -24.79
N THR A 212 -20.39 -2.46 -24.94
CA THR A 212 -21.75 -3.03 -24.84
C THR A 212 -22.28 -2.87 -23.42
N VAL A 213 -23.52 -2.38 -23.31
CA VAL A 213 -24.17 -2.13 -22.01
C VAL A 213 -25.04 -3.32 -21.62
N PRO A 214 -25.05 -3.77 -20.35
CA PRO A 214 -25.91 -4.85 -19.88
C PRO A 214 -27.40 -4.60 -20.16
N ALA A 215 -28.13 -5.68 -20.45
CA ALA A 215 -29.57 -5.62 -20.58
C ALA A 215 -30.22 -5.21 -19.25
N ASN A 216 -31.28 -4.40 -19.34
CA ASN A 216 -32.15 -4.09 -18.20
C ASN A 216 -33.49 -4.82 -18.38
N GLY A 217 -33.52 -6.10 -18.04
CA GLY A 217 -34.65 -7.00 -18.27
C GLY A 217 -34.28 -8.16 -19.20
N GLU A 218 -35.15 -8.46 -20.15
CA GLU A 218 -34.93 -9.51 -21.15
C GLU A 218 -33.71 -9.19 -22.03
N LEU A 219 -32.87 -10.19 -22.30
CA LEU A 219 -31.69 -10.02 -23.13
C LEU A 219 -32.13 -9.75 -24.58
N ALA A 220 -31.50 -8.75 -25.21
CA ALA A 220 -31.61 -8.51 -26.64
C ALA A 220 -30.23 -8.63 -27.29
N ASP A 221 -30.18 -8.92 -28.60
CA ASP A 221 -28.92 -9.13 -29.32
C ASP A 221 -27.95 -7.93 -29.26
N ILE A 222 -28.47 -6.72 -29.05
CA ILE A 222 -27.65 -5.50 -28.86
C ILE A 222 -26.92 -5.46 -27.50
N HIS A 223 -27.35 -6.28 -26.54
CA HIS A 223 -26.79 -6.40 -25.20
C HIS A 223 -25.96 -7.69 -25.03
N CYS A 224 -25.65 -8.38 -26.14
CA CYS A 224 -24.94 -9.65 -26.13
C CYS A 224 -23.78 -9.65 -27.13
N ASP A 225 -22.56 -9.86 -26.64
CA ASP A 225 -21.36 -9.97 -27.45
C ASP A 225 -21.03 -11.40 -27.87
N TYR A 226 -21.82 -12.37 -27.42
CA TYR A 226 -21.72 -13.77 -27.80
C TYR A 226 -22.81 -14.14 -28.80
N LEU A 227 -22.47 -14.98 -29.76
CA LEU A 227 -23.43 -15.58 -30.67
C LEU A 227 -23.68 -17.01 -30.23
N TYR A 228 -24.97 -17.33 -30.04
CA TYR A 228 -25.41 -18.65 -29.65
C TYR A 228 -26.08 -19.35 -30.83
N LEU A 229 -25.66 -20.60 -31.09
CA LEU A 229 -26.20 -21.45 -32.14
C LEU A 229 -27.29 -22.35 -31.55
N GLY A 230 -28.54 -21.97 -31.75
CA GLY A 230 -29.69 -22.68 -31.21
C GLY A 230 -29.93 -24.05 -31.84
N GLY A 231 -30.47 -24.98 -31.06
CA GLY A 231 -30.95 -26.27 -31.56
C GLY A 231 -29.88 -27.34 -31.73
N ALA A 232 -28.67 -27.13 -31.19
CA ALA A 232 -27.75 -28.24 -30.94
C ALA A 232 -28.33 -29.16 -29.85
N GLY A 233 -28.12 -30.47 -29.96
CA GLY A 233 -28.68 -31.44 -29.02
C GLY A 233 -28.36 -32.88 -29.38
N ARG A 234 -28.50 -33.78 -28.39
CA ARG A 234 -28.02 -35.18 -28.37
C ARG A 234 -26.50 -35.33 -28.24
N PHE A 235 -26.08 -35.97 -27.14
CA PHE A 235 -24.67 -36.16 -26.76
C PHE A 235 -23.81 -36.91 -27.80
N ASP A 236 -24.39 -37.59 -28.79
CA ASP A 236 -23.66 -38.43 -29.73
C ASP A 236 -22.83 -37.65 -30.78
N TRP A 237 -23.05 -36.35 -30.94
CA TRP A 237 -22.24 -35.51 -31.84
C TRP A 237 -21.97 -34.09 -31.34
N VAL A 238 -22.53 -33.75 -30.17
CA VAL A 238 -22.48 -32.41 -29.61
C VAL A 238 -21.15 -32.12 -28.91
N GLU A 239 -20.38 -33.15 -28.50
CA GLU A 239 -19.09 -32.96 -27.82
C GLU A 239 -18.12 -32.08 -28.60
N ASP A 240 -18.02 -32.29 -29.92
CA ASP A 240 -17.15 -31.51 -30.81
C ASP A 240 -17.87 -30.39 -31.59
N CYS A 241 -19.13 -30.12 -31.25
CA CYS A 241 -19.93 -29.12 -31.95
C CYS A 241 -19.76 -27.74 -31.30
N PRO A 242 -19.33 -26.71 -32.05
CA PRO A 242 -19.42 -25.33 -31.58
C PRO A 242 -20.89 -24.95 -31.33
N VAL A 243 -21.19 -24.41 -30.14
CA VAL A 243 -22.55 -24.01 -29.75
C VAL A 243 -22.67 -22.53 -29.39
N ALA A 244 -21.56 -21.87 -29.02
CA ALA A 244 -21.51 -20.43 -28.90
C ALA A 244 -20.09 -19.89 -29.17
N PHE A 245 -19.96 -18.62 -29.50
CA PHE A 245 -18.66 -17.97 -29.67
C PHE A 245 -18.74 -16.46 -29.48
N GLU A 246 -17.61 -15.84 -29.19
CA GLU A 246 -17.48 -14.38 -29.19
C GLU A 246 -17.69 -13.80 -30.59
N ARG A 247 -18.25 -12.59 -30.65
CA ARG A 247 -18.34 -11.83 -31.90
C ARG A 247 -16.92 -11.55 -32.44
N PRO A 248 -16.63 -11.91 -33.71
CA PRO A 248 -15.35 -11.60 -34.34
C PRO A 248 -15.03 -10.11 -34.30
N GLY A 249 -13.76 -9.77 -34.09
CA GLY A 249 -13.29 -8.37 -34.02
C GLY A 249 -13.29 -7.74 -32.62
N SER A 250 -13.79 -8.44 -31.58
CA SER A 250 -13.83 -7.93 -30.20
C SER A 250 -12.45 -7.85 -29.53
N HIS A 251 -11.48 -8.64 -29.99
CA HIS A 251 -10.15 -8.72 -29.41
C HIS A 251 -9.03 -8.46 -30.43
N ARG A 252 -7.84 -8.09 -29.93
CA ARG A 252 -6.64 -7.97 -30.78
C ARG A 252 -6.30 -9.28 -31.47
N ASN A 253 -5.67 -9.19 -32.64
CA ASN A 253 -5.26 -10.33 -33.46
C ASN A 253 -6.41 -11.29 -33.84
N ASN A 254 -7.66 -10.81 -33.78
CA ASN A 254 -8.85 -11.60 -34.04
C ASN A 254 -8.88 -12.89 -33.21
N PHE A 255 -8.52 -12.76 -31.93
CA PHE A 255 -8.69 -13.82 -30.95
C PHE A 255 -10.18 -14.00 -30.67
N ILE A 256 -10.65 -15.25 -30.71
CA ILE A 256 -12.05 -15.58 -30.52
C ILE A 256 -12.11 -16.85 -29.67
N ASN A 257 -12.88 -16.81 -28.58
CA ASN A 257 -13.26 -18.01 -27.84
C ASN A 257 -14.51 -18.67 -28.45
N VAL A 258 -14.46 -19.99 -28.52
CA VAL A 258 -15.54 -20.86 -29.00
C VAL A 258 -15.90 -21.85 -27.91
N LEU A 259 -17.17 -21.88 -27.52
CA LEU A 259 -17.78 -22.86 -26.63
C LEU A 259 -18.27 -24.06 -27.42
N TYR A 260 -17.89 -25.25 -26.98
CA TYR A 260 -18.31 -26.53 -27.53
C TYR A 260 -19.39 -27.15 -26.67
N GLY A 261 -20.15 -28.08 -27.25
CA GLY A 261 -21.29 -28.70 -26.60
C GLY A 261 -20.94 -29.62 -25.44
N ASP A 262 -19.66 -30.01 -25.26
CA ASP A 262 -19.12 -30.65 -24.05
C ASP A 262 -18.86 -29.66 -22.89
N GLY A 263 -19.07 -28.35 -23.10
CA GLY A 263 -18.78 -27.28 -22.15
C GLY A 263 -17.34 -26.76 -22.21
N ARG A 264 -16.48 -27.31 -23.07
CA ARG A 264 -15.11 -26.81 -23.29
C ARG A 264 -15.15 -25.49 -24.04
N VAL A 265 -14.29 -24.57 -23.63
CA VAL A 265 -14.06 -23.31 -24.36
C VAL A 265 -12.63 -23.33 -24.90
N THR A 266 -12.46 -23.02 -26.19
CA THR A 266 -11.13 -22.87 -26.79
C THR A 266 -10.98 -21.48 -27.40
N GLY A 267 -9.90 -20.80 -27.04
CA GLY A 267 -9.52 -19.52 -27.62
C GLY A 267 -8.42 -19.69 -28.67
N SER A 268 -8.65 -19.14 -29.86
CA SER A 268 -7.71 -19.19 -30.98
C SER A 268 -7.64 -17.85 -31.70
N CYS A 269 -6.48 -17.54 -32.30
CA CYS A 269 -6.35 -16.42 -33.23
C CYS A 269 -6.80 -16.86 -34.62
N TYR A 270 -7.78 -16.19 -35.20
CA TYR A 270 -8.26 -16.46 -36.55
C TYR A 270 -7.64 -15.51 -37.57
N PRO A 271 -7.52 -15.90 -38.85
CA PRO A 271 -7.08 -14.99 -39.91
C PRO A 271 -7.95 -13.74 -39.95
N ALA A 272 -7.38 -12.59 -40.34
CA ALA A 272 -8.11 -11.32 -40.45
C ALA A 272 -9.29 -11.38 -41.45
N SER A 273 -9.29 -12.35 -42.36
CA SER A 273 -10.42 -12.61 -43.26
C SER A 273 -11.68 -13.08 -42.52
N VAL A 274 -11.54 -13.73 -41.36
CA VAL A 274 -12.63 -14.21 -40.50
C VAL A 274 -13.16 -13.06 -39.65
N SER A 275 -13.81 -12.09 -40.31
CA SER A 275 -14.23 -10.83 -39.70
C SER A 275 -15.72 -10.75 -39.35
N THR A 276 -16.50 -11.79 -39.68
CA THR A 276 -17.95 -11.82 -39.44
C THR A 276 -18.36 -13.19 -38.90
N PRO A 277 -19.50 -13.29 -38.18
CA PRO A 277 -20.01 -14.56 -37.68
C PRO A 277 -20.14 -15.62 -38.76
N LYS A 278 -20.71 -15.25 -39.92
CA LYS A 278 -20.82 -16.12 -41.09
C LYS A 278 -19.48 -16.72 -41.53
N LYS A 279 -18.44 -15.89 -41.64
CA LYS A 279 -17.10 -16.37 -42.05
C LYS A 279 -16.44 -17.24 -40.99
N LEU A 280 -16.72 -17.00 -39.70
CA LEU A 280 -16.27 -17.88 -38.63
C LEU A 280 -16.95 -19.24 -38.71
N LEU A 281 -18.27 -19.27 -38.93
CA LEU A 281 -19.01 -20.51 -39.14
C LEU A 281 -18.49 -21.28 -40.36
N GLU A 282 -18.26 -20.61 -41.50
CA GLU A 282 -17.64 -21.22 -42.69
C GLU A 282 -16.23 -21.76 -42.39
N TYR A 283 -15.47 -21.11 -41.51
CA TYR A 283 -14.16 -21.59 -41.08
C TYR A 283 -14.28 -22.86 -40.21
N LEU A 284 -15.13 -22.82 -39.18
CA LEU A 284 -15.37 -23.95 -38.28
C LEU A 284 -15.98 -25.16 -39.01
N GLU A 285 -16.86 -24.93 -39.99
CA GLU A 285 -17.43 -25.98 -40.85
C GLU A 285 -16.36 -26.73 -41.66
N ARG A 286 -15.32 -26.03 -42.12
CA ARG A 286 -14.21 -26.66 -42.85
C ARG A 286 -13.30 -27.47 -41.92
N GLU A 287 -13.06 -26.97 -40.72
CA GLU A 287 -12.14 -27.60 -39.75
C GLU A 287 -12.77 -28.79 -39.01
N THR A 288 -14.11 -28.82 -38.84
CA THR A 288 -14.75 -29.92 -38.13
C THR A 288 -14.70 -31.22 -38.94
N ALA A 289 -14.19 -32.28 -38.29
CA ALA A 289 -14.18 -33.64 -38.84
C ALA A 289 -15.51 -34.37 -38.66
N ASN A 290 -16.38 -33.91 -37.76
CA ASN A 290 -17.65 -34.55 -37.43
C ASN A 290 -18.72 -34.19 -38.48
N PRO A 291 -19.26 -35.15 -39.25
CA PRO A 291 -20.25 -34.87 -40.30
C PRO A 291 -21.55 -34.24 -39.79
N LYS A 292 -22.00 -34.58 -38.58
CA LYS A 292 -23.22 -34.02 -37.99
C LYS A 292 -22.99 -32.58 -37.55
N ALA A 293 -21.87 -32.31 -36.87
CA ALA A 293 -21.48 -30.94 -36.51
C ALA A 293 -21.29 -30.08 -37.78
N LYS A 294 -20.72 -30.65 -38.84
CA LYS A 294 -20.59 -29.98 -40.14
C LYS A 294 -21.93 -29.59 -40.75
N ALA A 295 -22.89 -30.52 -40.76
CA ALA A 295 -24.23 -30.26 -41.27
C ALA A 295 -24.96 -29.19 -40.43
N PHE A 296 -24.80 -29.23 -39.11
CA PHE A 296 -25.32 -28.22 -38.20
C PHE A 296 -24.72 -26.83 -38.47
N LEU A 297 -23.39 -26.72 -38.54
CA LEU A 297 -22.71 -25.46 -38.83
C LEU A 297 -23.12 -24.90 -40.20
N LYS A 298 -23.23 -25.77 -41.22
CA LYS A 298 -23.70 -25.37 -42.55
C LYS A 298 -25.11 -24.80 -42.52
N ALA A 299 -26.03 -25.41 -41.76
CA ALA A 299 -27.38 -24.89 -41.58
C ALA A 299 -27.35 -23.52 -40.88
N LYS A 300 -26.53 -23.38 -39.82
CA LYS A 300 -26.37 -22.12 -39.10
C LYS A 300 -25.75 -21.03 -39.94
N THR A 301 -24.79 -21.31 -40.81
CA THR A 301 -24.22 -20.34 -41.76
C THR A 301 -25.27 -19.68 -42.66
N ALA A 302 -26.42 -20.32 -42.90
CA ALA A 302 -27.52 -19.73 -43.67
C ALA A 302 -28.45 -18.83 -42.83
N GLU A 303 -28.41 -18.95 -41.50
CA GLU A 303 -29.21 -18.17 -40.54
C GLU A 303 -28.49 -16.88 -40.08
N PHE A 304 -27.17 -16.78 -40.30
CA PHE A 304 -26.30 -15.64 -39.92
C PHE A 304 -25.69 -14.92 -41.14
#